data_AF-A0A4P7JRZ7-F1
#
_entry.id   AF-A0A4P7JRZ7-F1
#
_cell.length_a   1.000
_cell.length_b   1.000
_cell.length_c   1.000
_cell.angle_alpha   90.00
_cell.angle_beta   90.00
_cell.angle_gamma   90.00
#
_symmetry.space_group_name_H-M   'P 1'
#
loop_
_entity.id
_entity.type
_entity.pdbx_description
1 polymer ?
#
loop_
_entity_poly.entity_id
_entity_poly.type
_entity_poly.pdbx_seq_one_letter_code
_entity_poly.pdbx_strand_id
1 'polypeptide(L)'
;MKVSYSKSALWAVVTLFVAVSAFNRSVWAQSDVQIQVRNHDKQNTEYTVNGKTFTKQDLTAKQQQQVQQIESELHVLEQAIRIDEKKIRDVAQRMDVKAKEMTKIAERIEEQVKKMEFEEKTIKEIEEQQQKLQPLLEKEEANMLAKEAEMLALEKQLIEIDEAVIRDIEDKADEYENLLIEIAETL
;
A
#
# COMPACT_ATOMS: atom_id res chain seq x y z
N MET A 1 -9.50 6.76 19.52
CA MET A 1 -9.10 8.05 18.93
C MET A 1 -9.28 7.89 17.42
N LYS A 2 -10.28 8.54 16.81
CA LYS A 2 -10.47 8.48 15.35
C LYS A 2 -9.51 9.49 14.74
N VAL A 3 -8.45 9.01 14.10
CA VAL A 3 -7.52 9.89 13.38
C VAL A 3 -8.16 10.20 12.03
N SER A 4 -8.51 11.48 11.87
CA SER A 4 -9.05 12.04 10.64
C SER A 4 -7.91 12.24 9.66
N TYR A 5 -7.81 11.38 8.65
CA TYR A 5 -6.84 11.54 7.56
C TYR A 5 -7.15 12.81 6.76
N SER A 6 -6.25 13.77 6.83
CA SER A 6 -6.23 14.90 5.91
C SER A 6 -5.98 14.37 4.50
N LYS A 7 -6.97 14.54 3.62
CA LYS A 7 -6.90 14.12 2.21
C LYS A 7 -5.70 14.72 1.45
N SER A 8 -5.07 15.77 1.98
CA SER A 8 -3.86 16.39 1.43
C SER A 8 -2.57 15.58 1.68
N ALA A 9 -2.47 14.84 2.80
CA ALA A 9 -1.27 14.05 3.10
C ALA A 9 -1.17 12.81 2.20
N LEU A 10 -2.32 12.18 1.91
CA LEU A 10 -2.41 11.04 0.99
C LEU A 10 -2.12 11.38 -0.48
N TRP A 11 -2.25 12.66 -0.88
CA TRP A 11 -1.89 13.10 -2.24
C TRP A 11 -0.41 13.48 -2.37
N ALA A 12 0.21 13.97 -1.29
CA ALA A 12 1.65 14.27 -1.28
C ALA A 12 2.49 12.98 -1.34
N VAL A 13 2.12 11.95 -0.58
CA VAL A 13 2.83 10.66 -0.53
C VAL A 13 2.73 9.89 -1.87
N VAL A 14 1.68 10.12 -2.67
CA VAL A 14 1.52 9.49 -4.00
C VAL A 14 2.43 10.13 -5.06
N THR A 15 3.00 11.32 -4.80
CA THR A 15 3.78 12.06 -5.80
C THR A 15 5.30 11.98 -5.58
N LEU A 16 5.75 11.43 -4.44
CA LEU A 16 7.18 11.24 -4.14
C LEU A 16 7.63 9.78 -4.29
N PHE A 17 7.24 9.11 -5.38
CA PHE A 17 7.91 7.86 -5.76
C PHE A 17 9.22 8.19 -6.50
N VAL A 18 10.29 8.39 -5.72
CA VAL A 18 11.64 8.10 -6.21
C VAL A 18 11.69 6.58 -6.36
N ALA A 19 11.81 6.14 -7.61
CA ALA A 19 12.06 4.76 -7.94
C ALA A 19 13.27 4.79 -8.86
N VAL A 20 14.45 4.50 -8.31
CA VAL A 20 15.73 4.49 -9.04
C VAL A 20 15.81 3.33 -10.06
N SER A 21 14.73 2.58 -10.25
CA SER A 21 14.66 1.49 -11.23
C SER A 21 13.57 1.74 -12.27
N ALA A 22 13.99 2.31 -13.40
CA ALA A 22 13.29 2.35 -14.68
C ALA A 22 11.94 3.10 -14.69
N PHE A 23 11.96 4.43 -14.79
CA PHE A 23 10.88 5.20 -15.43
C PHE A 23 11.34 6.66 -15.63
N ASN A 24 11.10 7.25 -16.80
CA ASN A 24 11.20 8.70 -17.01
C ASN A 24 10.31 9.40 -15.98
N ARG A 25 10.88 10.13 -15.01
CA ARG A 25 10.11 10.84 -13.98
C ARG A 25 10.63 12.26 -13.82
N SER A 26 9.69 13.21 -13.84
CA SER A 26 9.91 14.59 -13.41
C SER A 26 9.48 14.67 -11.96
N VAL A 27 10.34 15.19 -11.09
CA VAL A 27 10.00 15.50 -9.71
C VAL A 27 9.68 16.99 -9.69
N TRP A 28 8.42 17.32 -9.45
CA TRP A 28 7.99 18.70 -9.25
C TRP A 28 7.94 18.92 -7.74
N ALA A 29 8.94 19.59 -7.18
CA ALA A 29 8.86 20.08 -5.81
C ALA A 29 7.84 21.24 -5.74
N GLN A 30 7.27 21.50 -4.55
CA GLN A 30 6.36 22.62 -4.29
C GLN A 30 7.03 24.01 -4.34
N SER A 31 8.32 24.05 -4.66
CA SER A 31 9.15 25.23 -4.90
C SER A 31 9.32 25.43 -6.42
N ASP A 32 9.67 26.63 -6.88
CA ASP A 32 9.95 26.95 -8.30
C ASP A 32 11.16 26.18 -8.91
N VAL A 33 11.55 25.04 -8.32
CA VAL A 33 12.70 24.23 -8.70
C VAL A 33 12.25 23.07 -9.59
N GLN A 34 12.79 23.01 -10.80
CA GLN A 34 12.49 21.94 -11.76
C GLN A 34 13.63 20.92 -11.77
N ILE A 35 13.39 19.72 -11.21
CA ILE A 35 14.33 18.60 -11.23
C ILE A 35 13.81 17.47 -12.11
N GLN A 36 14.61 17.06 -13.10
CA GLN A 36 14.38 15.87 -13.90
C GLN A 36 15.58 14.96 -13.82
N VAL A 37 15.34 13.69 -13.49
CA VAL A 37 16.37 12.65 -13.49
C VAL A 37 16.00 11.65 -14.58
N ARG A 38 16.79 11.59 -15.64
CA ARG A 38 16.64 10.59 -16.71
C ARG A 38 17.69 9.53 -16.54
N ASN A 39 17.23 8.32 -16.27
CA ASN A 39 18.10 7.17 -16.14
C ASN A 39 18.06 6.36 -17.44
N HIS A 40 19.07 6.55 -18.30
CA HIS A 40 19.23 5.79 -19.54
C HIS A 40 19.96 4.46 -19.29
N ASP A 41 20.93 4.46 -18.36
CA ASP A 41 21.66 3.31 -17.81
C ASP A 41 22.38 3.76 -16.53
N LYS A 42 22.82 2.83 -15.66
CA LYS A 42 23.52 3.17 -14.38
C LYS A 42 24.73 4.12 -14.53
N GLN A 43 25.29 4.23 -15.73
CA GLN A 43 26.41 5.13 -16.05
C GLN A 43 26.02 6.42 -16.79
N ASN A 44 24.79 6.49 -17.29
CA ASN A 44 24.25 7.60 -18.09
C ASN A 44 22.98 8.17 -17.42
N THR A 45 23.10 8.50 -16.13
CA THR A 45 22.07 9.28 -15.43
C THR A 45 22.29 10.75 -15.77
N GLU A 46 21.29 11.34 -16.41
CA GLU A 46 21.23 12.77 -16.75
C GLU A 46 20.35 13.48 -15.72
N TYR A 47 20.92 14.51 -15.08
CA TYR A 47 20.25 15.37 -14.14
C TYR A 47 19.97 16.70 -14.82
N THR A 48 18.73 17.16 -14.78
CA THR A 48 18.36 18.51 -15.20
C THR A 48 17.79 19.25 -14.01
N VAL A 49 18.44 20.32 -13.58
CA VAL A 49 18.04 21.14 -12.43
C VAL A 49 17.95 22.58 -12.88
N ASN A 50 16.76 23.18 -12.83
CA ASN A 50 16.51 24.56 -13.25
C ASN A 50 17.05 24.89 -14.66
N GLY A 51 16.92 23.94 -15.59
CA GLY A 51 17.38 24.07 -16.97
C GLY A 51 18.88 23.83 -17.19
N LYS A 52 19.68 23.62 -16.13
CA LYS A 52 21.06 23.13 -16.25
C LYS A 52 21.05 21.61 -16.31
N THR A 53 21.76 21.03 -17.28
CA THR A 53 21.86 19.59 -17.46
C THR A 53 23.29 19.12 -17.21
N PHE A 54 23.44 18.07 -16.41
CA PHE A 54 24.74 17.45 -16.11
C PHE A 54 24.59 15.95 -15.93
N THR A 55 25.69 15.22 -16.07
CA THR A 55 25.77 13.77 -15.90
C THR A 55 26.68 13.43 -14.73
N LYS A 56 26.72 12.15 -14.32
CA LYS A 56 27.69 11.70 -13.31
C LYS A 56 29.15 12.01 -13.68
N GLN A 57 29.48 12.08 -14.98
CA GLN A 57 30.84 12.33 -15.45
C GLN A 57 31.27 13.79 -15.28
N ASP A 58 30.31 14.71 -15.22
CA ASP A 58 30.55 16.14 -15.02
C ASP A 58 30.82 16.49 -13.55
N LEU A 59 30.53 15.56 -12.64
CA LEU A 59 30.71 15.72 -11.20
C LEU A 59 32.16 15.51 -10.77
N THR A 60 32.61 16.26 -9.77
CA THR A 60 33.86 15.95 -9.05
C THR A 60 33.76 14.61 -8.32
N ALA A 61 34.89 13.97 -8.05
CA ALA A 61 34.92 12.70 -7.31
C ALA A 61 34.20 12.76 -5.95
N LYS A 62 34.26 13.92 -5.27
CA LYS A 62 33.55 14.17 -4.01
C LYS A 62 32.04 14.21 -4.22
N GLN A 63 31.56 14.97 -5.22
CA GLN A 63 30.14 15.06 -5.55
C GLN A 63 29.57 13.70 -6.00
N GLN A 64 30.32 12.93 -6.80
CA GLN A 64 29.94 11.57 -7.19
C GLN A 64 29.73 10.67 -5.96
N GLN A 65 30.64 10.74 -4.98
CA GLN A 65 30.55 9.95 -3.75
C GLN A 65 29.32 10.36 -2.92
N GLN A 66 29.05 11.66 -2.76
CA GLN A 66 27.89 12.15 -2.01
C GLN A 66 26.57 11.73 -2.66
N VAL A 67 26.44 11.91 -3.99
CA VAL A 67 25.28 11.47 -4.76
C VAL A 67 25.07 9.95 -4.60
N GLN A 68 26.14 9.16 -4.75
CA GLN A 68 26.04 7.71 -4.63
C GLN A 68 25.64 7.25 -3.23
N GLN A 69 26.11 7.94 -2.19
CA GLN A 69 25.74 7.63 -0.81
C GLN A 69 24.25 7.84 -0.58
N ILE A 70 23.73 9.03 -0.93
CA ILE A 70 22.30 9.35 -0.76
C ILE A 70 21.42 8.41 -1.59
N GLU A 71 21.79 8.15 -2.86
CA GLU A 71 21.09 7.18 -3.71
C GLU A 71 21.04 5.78 -3.08
N SER A 72 22.13 5.35 -2.44
CA SER A 72 22.20 4.05 -1.77
C SER A 72 21.30 4.00 -0.53
N GLU A 73 21.25 5.07 0.25
CA GLU A 73 20.41 5.17 1.45
C GLU A 73 18.92 5.19 1.07
N LEU A 74 18.54 6.02 0.09
CA LEU A 74 17.20 6.04 -0.49
C LEU A 74 16.79 4.66 -1.02
N HIS A 75 17.71 3.96 -1.71
CA HIS A 75 17.42 2.62 -2.21
C HIS A 75 17.09 1.61 -1.10
N VAL A 76 17.78 1.68 0.04
CA VAL A 76 17.50 0.81 1.19
C VAL A 76 16.12 1.12 1.78
N LEU A 77 15.79 2.40 1.94
CA LEU A 77 14.48 2.83 2.45
C LEU A 77 13.33 2.45 1.49
N GLU A 78 13.52 2.65 0.18
CA GLU A 78 12.58 2.19 -0.86
C GLU A 78 12.34 0.68 -0.78
N GLN A 79 13.39 -0.12 -0.56
CA GLN A 79 13.23 -1.56 -0.40
C GLN A 79 12.41 -1.94 0.83
N ALA A 80 12.61 -1.23 1.95
CA ALA A 80 11.82 -1.44 3.17
C ALA A 80 10.33 -1.20 2.91
N ILE A 81 9.98 -0.07 2.26
CA ILE A 81 8.59 0.22 1.87
C ILE A 81 8.02 -0.85 0.93
N ARG A 82 8.78 -1.27 -0.10
CA ARG A 82 8.31 -2.31 -1.03
C ARG A 82 8.02 -3.64 -0.32
N ILE A 83 8.81 -3.98 0.69
CA ILE A 83 8.57 -5.18 1.50
C ILE A 83 7.24 -5.04 2.26
N ASP A 84 6.97 -3.88 2.85
CA ASP A 84 5.75 -3.65 3.61
C ASP A 84 4.51 -3.55 2.71
N GLU A 85 4.61 -2.88 1.56
CA GLU A 85 3.56 -2.88 0.53
C GLU A 85 3.17 -4.31 0.11
N LYS A 86 4.17 -5.18 -0.08
CA LYS A 86 3.93 -6.58 -0.44
C LYS A 86 3.18 -7.31 0.68
N LYS A 87 3.59 -7.14 1.94
CA LYS A 87 2.91 -7.75 3.09
C LYS A 87 1.47 -7.27 3.20
N ILE A 88 1.23 -5.96 3.07
CA ILE A 88 -0.11 -5.36 3.09
C ILE A 88 -0.98 -5.96 1.98
N ARG A 89 -0.44 -6.06 0.76
CA ARG A 89 -1.14 -6.68 -0.36
C ARG A 89 -1.50 -8.14 -0.10
N ASP A 90 -0.57 -8.92 0.45
CA ASP A 90 -0.79 -10.33 0.78
C ASP A 90 -1.88 -10.49 1.85
N VAL A 91 -1.89 -9.63 2.88
CA VAL A 91 -2.94 -9.62 3.92
C VAL A 91 -4.29 -9.21 3.32
N ALA A 92 -4.33 -8.14 2.52
CA ALA A 92 -5.56 -7.69 1.86
C ALA A 92 -6.17 -8.76 0.95
N GLN A 93 -5.33 -9.50 0.20
CA GLN A 93 -5.80 -10.61 -0.63
C GLN A 93 -6.41 -11.74 0.23
N ARG A 94 -5.82 -12.06 1.38
CA ARG A 94 -6.38 -13.06 2.30
C ARG A 94 -7.71 -12.58 2.89
N MET A 95 -7.83 -11.30 3.24
CA MET A 95 -9.09 -10.71 3.71
C MET A 95 -10.18 -10.80 2.64
N ASP A 96 -9.88 -10.51 1.37
CA ASP A 96 -10.84 -10.66 0.27
C ASP A 96 -11.35 -12.10 0.11
N VAL A 97 -10.46 -13.09 0.25
CA VAL A 97 -10.84 -14.51 0.26
C VAL A 97 -11.79 -14.82 1.42
N LYS A 98 -11.53 -14.29 2.62
CA LYS A 98 -12.40 -14.49 3.80
C LYS A 98 -13.76 -13.81 3.66
N ALA A 99 -13.80 -12.60 3.12
CA ALA A 99 -15.05 -11.91 2.81
C ALA A 99 -15.91 -12.73 1.84
N LYS A 100 -15.30 -13.29 0.79
CA LYS A 100 -16.00 -14.19 -0.16
C LYS A 100 -16.50 -15.48 0.50
N GLU A 101 -15.73 -16.07 1.43
CA GLU A 101 -16.18 -17.22 2.22
C GLU A 101 -17.42 -16.87 3.06
N MET A 102 -17.45 -15.70 3.69
CA MET A 102 -18.60 -15.22 4.48
C MET A 102 -19.82 -14.95 3.60
N THR A 103 -19.66 -14.34 2.42
CA THR A 103 -20.77 -14.15 1.47
C THR A 103 -21.41 -15.49 1.12
N LYS A 104 -20.61 -16.53 0.85
CA LYS A 104 -21.13 -17.87 0.56
C LYS A 104 -21.88 -18.49 1.74
N ILE A 105 -21.42 -18.25 2.97
CA ILE A 105 -22.13 -18.71 4.18
C ILE A 105 -23.50 -18.01 4.27
N ALA A 106 -23.54 -16.69 4.08
CA ALA A 106 -24.78 -15.93 4.09
C ALA A 106 -25.76 -16.41 3.00
N GLU A 107 -25.28 -16.65 1.78
CA GLU A 107 -26.10 -17.21 0.70
C GLU A 107 -26.69 -18.58 1.05
N ARG A 108 -25.92 -19.47 1.70
CA ARG A 108 -26.43 -20.77 2.17
C ARG A 108 -27.49 -20.63 3.24
N ILE A 109 -27.31 -19.70 4.18
CA ILE A 109 -28.32 -19.38 5.20
C ILE A 109 -29.61 -18.92 4.51
N GLU A 110 -29.51 -17.96 3.58
CA GLU A 110 -30.67 -17.48 2.83
C GLU A 110 -31.38 -18.61 2.05
N GLU A 111 -30.63 -19.49 1.40
CA GLU A 111 -31.19 -20.61 0.64
C GLU A 111 -31.91 -21.61 1.57
N GLN A 112 -31.32 -21.92 2.73
CA GLN A 112 -31.94 -22.80 3.72
C GLN A 112 -33.24 -22.21 4.28
N VAL A 113 -33.27 -20.90 4.54
CA VAL A 113 -34.47 -20.19 4.98
C VAL A 113 -35.53 -20.15 3.86
N LYS A 114 -35.14 -19.87 2.60
CA LYS A 114 -36.07 -19.85 1.45
C LYS A 114 -36.71 -21.22 1.17
N LYS A 115 -36.00 -22.32 1.39
CA LYS A 115 -36.54 -23.69 1.27
C LYS A 115 -37.65 -23.99 2.28
N MET A 116 -37.79 -23.16 3.31
CA MET A 116 -38.93 -23.21 4.21
C MET A 116 -40.05 -22.36 3.63
N GLU A 117 -40.77 -22.91 2.66
CA GLU A 117 -42.07 -22.39 2.28
C GLU A 117 -43.04 -22.63 3.44
N PHE A 118 -43.50 -21.58 4.11
CA PHE A 118 -44.45 -21.66 5.22
C PHE A 118 -45.91 -21.53 4.74
N GLU A 119 -46.11 -21.13 3.50
CA GLU A 119 -47.43 -21.06 2.89
C GLU A 119 -47.99 -22.49 2.75
N GLU A 120 -49.25 -22.68 3.17
CA GLU A 120 -50.00 -23.94 3.14
C GLU A 120 -49.57 -25.07 4.11
N LYS A 121 -48.64 -24.84 5.06
CA LYS A 121 -48.22 -25.85 6.06
C LYS A 121 -48.98 -25.78 7.38
N THR A 122 -49.16 -26.94 8.01
CA THR A 122 -49.69 -27.05 9.38
C THR A 122 -48.65 -26.63 10.42
N ILE A 123 -49.10 -26.19 11.61
CA ILE A 123 -48.21 -25.79 12.73
C ILE A 123 -47.19 -26.89 13.06
N LYS A 124 -47.62 -28.16 13.02
CA LYS A 124 -46.75 -29.31 13.32
C LYS A 124 -45.63 -29.47 12.26
N GLU A 125 -45.95 -29.29 10.99
CA GLU A 125 -44.94 -29.33 9.91
C GLU A 125 -43.96 -28.16 10.01
N ILE A 126 -44.43 -26.98 10.45
CA ILE A 126 -43.57 -25.82 10.72
C ILE A 126 -42.60 -26.12 11.88
N GLU A 127 -43.08 -26.70 12.99
CA GLU A 127 -42.25 -27.10 14.13
C GLU A 127 -41.19 -28.14 13.73
N GLU A 128 -41.56 -29.17 12.95
CA GLU A 128 -40.63 -30.18 12.45
C GLU A 128 -39.57 -29.59 11.51
N GLN A 129 -39.92 -28.59 10.70
CA GLN A 129 -38.96 -27.88 9.85
C GLN A 129 -38.03 -26.98 10.66
N GLN A 130 -38.54 -26.28 11.68
CA GLN A 130 -37.71 -25.46 12.57
C GLN A 130 -36.69 -26.33 13.33
N GLN A 131 -37.10 -27.48 13.87
CA GLN A 131 -36.18 -28.40 14.55
C GLN A 131 -35.05 -28.92 13.64
N LYS A 132 -35.30 -29.05 12.33
CA LYS A 132 -34.27 -29.44 11.35
C LYS A 132 -33.38 -28.27 10.93
N LEU A 133 -33.94 -27.07 10.84
CA LEU A 133 -33.23 -25.87 10.41
C LEU A 133 -32.29 -25.35 11.50
N GLN A 134 -32.75 -25.33 12.75
CA GLN A 134 -32.02 -24.74 13.87
C GLN A 134 -30.57 -25.23 14.00
N PRO A 135 -30.26 -26.55 13.97
CA PRO A 135 -28.87 -27.01 14.04
C PRO A 135 -28.04 -26.65 12.80
N LEU A 136 -28.67 -26.45 11.63
CA LEU A 136 -27.98 -26.00 10.43
C LEU A 136 -27.61 -24.52 10.53
N LEU A 137 -28.53 -23.69 11.03
CA LEU A 137 -28.26 -22.26 11.25
C LEU A 137 -27.19 -22.05 12.33
N GLU A 138 -27.28 -22.76 13.46
CA GLU A 138 -26.27 -22.69 14.52
C GLU A 138 -24.87 -23.05 13.98
N LYS A 139 -24.79 -24.06 13.11
CA LYS A 139 -23.53 -24.45 12.46
C LYS A 139 -23.00 -23.36 11.52
N GLU A 140 -23.87 -22.75 10.70
CA GLU A 140 -23.44 -21.68 9.79
C GLU A 140 -23.08 -20.38 10.53
N GLU A 141 -23.78 -20.07 11.61
CA GLU A 141 -23.44 -18.96 12.52
C GLU A 141 -22.06 -19.19 13.16
N ALA A 142 -21.80 -20.39 13.69
CA ALA A 142 -20.50 -20.75 14.23
C ALA A 142 -19.38 -20.62 13.18
N ASN A 143 -19.66 -21.01 11.93
CA ASN A 143 -18.72 -20.82 10.82
C ASN A 143 -18.47 -19.33 10.54
N MET A 144 -19.51 -18.50 10.56
CA MET A 144 -19.39 -17.05 10.34
C MET A 144 -18.54 -16.39 11.43
N LEU A 145 -18.78 -16.72 12.70
CA LEU A 145 -17.99 -16.24 13.83
C LEU A 145 -16.51 -16.66 13.74
N ALA A 146 -16.24 -17.89 13.32
CA ALA A 146 -14.88 -18.36 13.08
C ALA A 146 -14.18 -17.54 11.98
N LYS A 147 -14.89 -17.20 10.90
CA LYS A 147 -14.35 -16.37 9.82
C LYS A 147 -14.13 -14.92 10.23
N GLU A 148 -15.00 -14.38 11.05
CA GLU A 148 -14.81 -13.06 11.64
C GLU A 148 -13.56 -13.01 12.52
N ALA A 149 -13.33 -14.02 13.36
CA ALA A 149 -12.11 -14.14 14.16
C ALA A 149 -10.85 -14.26 13.28
N GLU A 150 -10.91 -15.03 12.18
CA GLU A 150 -9.83 -15.11 11.19
C GLU A 150 -9.55 -13.74 10.54
N MET A 151 -10.58 -12.96 10.19
CA MET A 151 -10.42 -11.61 9.64
C MET A 151 -9.80 -10.63 10.64
N LEU A 152 -10.25 -10.64 11.89
CA LEU A 152 -9.67 -9.82 12.96
C LEU A 152 -8.19 -10.17 13.20
N ALA A 153 -7.82 -11.44 13.07
CA ALA A 153 -6.43 -11.87 13.17
C ALA A 153 -5.58 -11.40 11.97
N LEU A 154 -6.16 -11.32 10.77
CA LEU A 154 -5.50 -10.75 9.58
C LEU A 154 -5.37 -9.23 9.68
N GLU A 155 -6.39 -8.53 10.20
CA GLU A 155 -6.35 -7.09 10.42
C GLU A 155 -5.22 -6.70 11.39
N LYS A 156 -5.00 -7.49 12.46
CA LYS A 156 -3.85 -7.30 13.36
C LYS A 156 -2.49 -7.53 12.69
N GLN A 157 -2.44 -8.23 11.55
CA GLN A 157 -1.23 -8.42 10.76
C GLN A 157 -1.02 -7.31 9.72
N LEU A 158 -2.00 -6.41 9.52
CA LEU A 158 -1.76 -5.20 8.75
C LEU A 158 -0.72 -4.38 9.52
N ILE A 159 0.49 -4.39 8.96
CA ILE A 159 1.58 -3.55 9.43
C ILE A 159 1.21 -2.12 9.07
N GLU A 160 1.18 -1.24 10.06
CA GLU A 160 1.21 0.19 9.80
C GLU A 160 2.56 0.49 9.15
N ILE A 161 2.53 1.09 7.95
CA ILE A 161 3.77 1.61 7.34
C ILE A 161 4.34 2.58 8.37
N ASP A 162 5.58 2.31 8.79
CA ASP A 162 6.22 3.12 9.82
C ASP A 162 6.36 4.56 9.31
N GLU A 163 5.66 5.49 9.95
CA GLU A 163 5.75 6.92 9.61
C GLU A 163 7.19 7.41 9.71
N ALA A 164 8.03 6.81 10.56
CA ALA A 164 9.44 7.14 10.64
C ALA A 164 10.16 6.81 9.32
N VAL A 165 9.86 5.68 8.68
CA VAL A 165 10.45 5.31 7.38
C VAL A 165 10.00 6.27 6.29
N ILE A 166 8.74 6.73 6.32
CA ILE A 166 8.25 7.74 5.36
C ILE A 166 9.02 9.05 5.56
N ARG A 167 9.16 9.52 6.80
CA ARG A 167 9.91 10.75 7.11
C ARG A 167 11.38 10.62 6.73
N ASP A 168 12.00 9.48 6.99
CA ASP A 168 13.41 9.24 6.62
C ASP A 168 13.60 9.33 5.09
N ILE A 169 12.62 8.89 4.29
CA ILE A 169 12.65 9.06 2.84
C ILE A 169 12.49 10.52 2.44
N GLU A 170 11.54 11.23 3.06
CA GLU A 170 11.33 12.66 2.80
C GLU A 170 12.61 13.47 3.11
N ASP A 171 13.18 13.27 4.30
CA ASP A 171 14.42 13.93 4.73
C ASP A 171 15.59 13.61 3.77
N LYS A 172 15.70 12.36 3.31
CA LYS A 172 16.75 11.96 2.36
C LYS A 172 16.51 12.46 0.95
N ALA A 173 15.25 12.59 0.53
CA ALA A 173 14.90 13.18 -0.76
C ALA A 173 15.21 14.67 -0.77
N ASP A 174 14.93 15.38 0.33
CA ASP A 174 15.30 16.79 0.51
C ASP A 174 16.83 16.96 0.50
N GLU A 175 17.58 16.08 1.18
CA GLU A 175 19.05 16.08 1.13
C GLU A 175 19.56 15.89 -0.31
N TYR A 176 18.94 14.98 -1.06
CA TYR A 176 19.29 14.71 -2.45
C TYR A 176 18.99 15.90 -3.37
N GLU A 177 17.82 16.50 -3.23
CA GLU A 177 17.42 17.70 -3.97
C GLU A 177 18.40 18.85 -3.74
N ASN A 178 18.70 19.16 -2.47
CA ASN A 178 19.63 20.22 -2.12
C ASN A 178 21.03 19.99 -2.70
N LEU A 179 21.51 18.74 -2.66
CA LEU A 179 22.80 18.38 -3.26
C LEU A 179 22.80 18.59 -4.79
N LEU A 180 21.73 18.21 -5.48
CA LEU A 180 21.63 18.38 -6.93
C LEU A 180 21.56 19.88 -7.32
N ILE A 181 20.90 20.70 -6.51
CA ILE A 181 20.89 22.17 -6.67
C ILE A 181 22.30 22.74 -6.49
N GLU A 182 22.99 22.39 -5.39
CA GLU A 182 24.37 22.85 -5.13
C GLU A 182 25.32 22.47 -6.27
N ILE A 183 25.24 21.22 -6.73
CA ILE A 183 26.01 20.74 -7.88
C ILE A 183 25.72 21.61 -9.11
N ALA A 184 24.44 21.83 -9.43
CA ALA A 184 24.04 22.64 -10.57
C ALA A 184 24.56 24.09 -10.47
N GLU A 185 24.67 24.66 -9.28
CA GLU A 185 25.24 26.00 -9.07
C GLU A 185 26.76 26.04 -9.28
N THR A 186 27.47 24.94 -9.01
CA THR A 186 28.92 24.83 -9.17
C THR A 186 29.42 24.47 -10.58
N LEU A 187 28.50 24.07 -11.47
CA LEU A 187 28.74 23.81 -12.90
C LEU A 187 28.42 25.06 -13.75
#